data_AF-A0A4R4Q4T7-F1
#
_entry.id   AF-A0A4R4Q4T7-F1
#
_cell.length_a   1.000
_cell.length_b   1.000
_cell.length_c   1.000
_cell.angle_alpha   90.00
_cell.angle_beta   90.00
_cell.angle_gamma   90.00
#
_symmetry.space_group_name_H-M   'P 1'
#
loop_
_entity.id
_entity.type
_entity.pdbx_description
1 polymer ?
#
loop_
_entity_poly.entity_id
_entity_poly.type
_entity_poly.pdbx_seq_one_letter_code
_entity_poly.pdbx_strand_id
1 'polypeptide(L)'
;MTTTDTPTDAYLSPLSGAQVDRLVTLALSTCRRLGFELQYRAGALMAIPETSGPILGLTNLARAIAQQDPDDWPQFVDIHFTDLLGRLDEGVPDPPDDPATQLIQRLVP
;
A
#
# COMPACT_ATOMS: atom_id res chain seq x y z
N MET A 1 -15.39 29.97 12.07
CA MET A 1 -15.07 28.54 11.99
C MET A 1 -15.79 27.99 10.78
N THR A 2 -15.12 27.96 9.63
CA THR A 2 -15.64 27.40 8.38
C THR A 2 -15.17 25.96 8.33
N THR A 3 -16.09 25.02 8.59
CA THR A 3 -15.84 23.59 8.41
C THR A 3 -15.80 23.34 6.91
N THR A 4 -14.61 23.16 6.36
CA THR A 4 -14.44 22.74 4.96
C THR A 4 -14.88 21.28 4.90
N ASP A 5 -16.13 21.06 4.50
CA ASP A 5 -16.64 19.75 4.13
C ASP A 5 -15.94 19.35 2.82
N THR A 6 -14.81 18.66 2.93
CA THR A 6 -14.11 18.14 1.76
C THR A 6 -14.99 17.04 1.18
N PRO A 7 -15.43 17.14 -0.09
CA PRO A 7 -16.22 16.09 -0.70
C PRO A 7 -15.41 14.79 -0.64
N THR A 8 -15.95 13.79 0.06
CA THR A 8 -15.37 12.46 0.08
C THR A 8 -15.59 11.90 -1.32
N ASP A 9 -14.49 11.65 -2.04
CA ASP A 9 -14.57 10.95 -3.31
C ASP A 9 -15.25 9.60 -3.04
N ALA A 10 -16.42 9.38 -3.66
CA ALA A 10 -17.24 8.19 -3.43
C ALA A 10 -16.50 6.90 -3.81
N TYR A 11 -15.44 6.99 -4.62
CA TYR A 11 -14.58 5.87 -4.99
C TYR A 11 -13.46 5.60 -3.98
N LEU A 12 -13.29 6.47 -2.97
CA LEU A 12 -12.24 6.38 -1.95
C LEU A 12 -12.86 6.46 -0.56
N SER A 13 -13.74 5.50 -0.24
CA SER A 13 -14.22 5.33 1.14
C SER A 13 -13.03 5.14 2.08
N PRO A 14 -12.80 6.06 3.03
CA PRO A 14 -11.66 5.97 3.93
C PRO A 14 -11.83 4.77 4.86
N LEU A 15 -10.72 4.06 5.11
CA LEU A 15 -10.71 3.00 6.11
C LEU A 15 -10.94 3.61 7.50
N SER A 16 -11.72 2.92 8.32
CA SER A 16 -11.80 3.20 9.76
C SER A 16 -10.46 2.91 10.45
N GLY A 17 -10.24 3.47 11.65
CA GLY A 17 -9.02 3.21 12.41
C GLY A 17 -8.76 1.71 12.65
N ALA A 18 -9.80 0.95 13.00
CA ALA A 18 -9.69 -0.50 13.19
C ALA A 18 -9.31 -1.26 11.90
N GLN A 19 -9.82 -0.80 10.75
CA GLN A 19 -9.44 -1.35 9.45
C GLN A 19 -7.98 -1.03 9.11
N VAL A 20 -7.50 0.17 9.43
CA VAL A 20 -6.09 0.53 9.29
C VAL A 20 -5.20 -0.35 10.18
N ASP A 21 -5.55 -0.54 11.45
CA ASP A 21 -4.79 -1.39 12.38
C ASP A 21 -4.72 -2.84 11.91
N ARG A 22 -5.84 -3.37 11.37
CA ARG A 22 -5.89 -4.69 10.77
C ARG A 22 -4.98 -4.79 9.55
N LEU A 23 -5.05 -3.83 8.64
CA LEU A 23 -4.23 -3.78 7.43
C LEU A 23 -2.73 -3.75 7.79
N VAL A 24 -2.34 -2.87 8.72
CA VAL A 24 -0.95 -2.75 9.19
C VAL A 24 -0.47 -4.07 9.80
N THR A 25 -1.30 -4.72 10.62
CA THR A 25 -0.98 -6.02 11.22
C THR A 25 -0.75 -7.10 10.17
N LEU A 26 -1.62 -7.20 9.17
CA LEU A 26 -1.49 -8.15 8.06
C LEU A 26 -0.24 -7.89 7.21
N ALA A 27 0.03 -6.61 6.91
CA ALA A 27 1.16 -6.21 6.10
C ALA A 27 2.49 -6.52 6.82
N LEU A 28 2.59 -6.20 8.12
CA LEU A 28 3.77 -6.52 8.93
C LEU A 28 4.00 -8.03 9.08
N SER A 29 2.94 -8.81 9.31
CA SER A 29 3.08 -10.27 9.44
C SER A 29 3.54 -10.92 8.13
N THR A 30 3.04 -10.43 7.00
CA THR A 30 3.43 -10.87 5.66
C THR A 30 4.89 -10.52 5.37
N CYS A 31 5.29 -9.27 5.60
CA CYS A 31 6.68 -8.84 5.42
C CYS A 31 7.64 -9.68 6.28
N ARG A 32 7.31 -9.91 7.55
CA ARG A 32 8.13 -10.76 8.44
C ARG A 32 8.27 -12.19 7.92
N ARG A 33 7.18 -12.79 7.44
CA ARG A 33 7.22 -14.14 6.83
C ARG A 33 8.10 -14.17 5.58
N LEU A 34 8.16 -13.07 4.83
CA LEU A 34 9.01 -12.90 3.65
C LEU A 34 10.46 -12.50 4.00
N GLY A 35 10.82 -12.43 5.29
CA GLY A 35 12.18 -12.14 5.75
C GLY A 35 12.50 -10.65 5.96
N PHE A 36 11.49 -9.77 5.92
CA PHE A 36 11.66 -8.33 6.12
C PHE A 36 11.17 -7.90 7.50
N GLU A 37 12.06 -7.35 8.32
CA GLU A 37 11.70 -6.68 9.57
C GLU A 37 11.48 -5.18 9.32
N LEU A 38 10.20 -4.78 9.32
CA LEU A 38 9.76 -3.41 9.04
C LEU A 38 8.94 -2.86 10.23
N GLN A 39 8.85 -1.54 10.35
CA GLN A 39 7.89 -0.87 11.22
C GLN A 39 6.90 -0.04 10.42
N TYR A 40 5.68 0.10 10.96
CA TYR A 40 4.73 1.08 10.45
C TYR A 40 5.02 2.48 11.00
N ARG A 41 5.15 3.47 10.12
CA ARG A 41 5.31 4.88 10.48
C ARG A 41 4.85 5.77 9.32
N ALA A 42 4.11 6.82 9.64
CA ALA A 42 3.65 7.83 8.68
C ALA A 42 2.95 7.26 7.41
N GLY A 43 2.17 6.19 7.54
CA GLY A 43 1.43 5.60 6.41
C GLY A 43 2.23 4.62 5.54
N ALA A 44 3.45 4.26 5.94
CA ALA A 44 4.31 3.31 5.24
C ALA A 44 4.92 2.27 6.18
N LEU A 45 5.36 1.14 5.61
CA LEU A 45 6.27 0.20 6.27
C LEU A 45 7.70 0.55 5.91
N MET A 46 8.58 0.67 6.90
CA MET A 46 9.97 1.08 6.73
C MET A 46 10.92 0.13 7.45
N ALA A 47 12.05 -0.18 6.83
CA ALA A 47 13.10 -1.00 7.43
C ALA A 47 13.75 -0.31 8.64
N ILE A 48 14.34 -1.10 9.54
CA ILE A 48 15.13 -0.58 10.67
C ILE A 48 16.57 -1.11 10.59
N PRO A 49 17.59 -0.25 10.44
CA PRO A 49 17.52 1.21 10.26
C PRO A 49 16.96 1.61 8.89
N GLU A 50 16.31 2.78 8.81
CA GLU A 50 15.58 3.27 7.62
C GLU A 50 16.46 3.38 6.35
N THR A 51 17.79 3.45 6.51
CA THR A 51 18.75 3.56 5.41
C THR A 51 19.05 2.24 4.69
N SER A 52 18.55 1.11 5.21
CA SER A 52 19.04 -0.23 4.83
C SER A 52 17.99 -1.11 4.16
N GLY A 53 16.80 -0.58 3.84
CA GLY A 53 15.75 -1.40 3.24
C GLY A 53 14.62 -0.60 2.61
N PRO A 54 13.58 -1.30 2.12
CA PRO A 54 12.54 -0.68 1.33
C PRO A 54 11.61 0.19 2.19
N ILE A 55 11.02 1.19 1.54
CA ILE A 55 9.90 1.97 2.06
C ILE A 55 8.66 1.55 1.27
N LEU A 56 7.69 0.92 1.94
CA LEU A 56 6.49 0.36 1.32
C LEU A 56 5.29 1.20 1.72
N GLY A 57 4.84 2.09 0.83
CA GLY A 57 3.68 2.94 1.07
C GLY A 57 2.37 2.13 1.10
N LEU A 58 1.54 2.32 2.13
CA LEU A 58 0.28 1.57 2.27
C LEU A 58 -0.92 2.23 1.61
N THR A 59 -0.81 3.47 1.12
CA THR A 59 -1.97 4.22 0.60
C THR A 59 -2.65 3.52 -0.57
N ASN A 60 -1.88 3.02 -1.54
CA ASN A 60 -2.48 2.34 -2.70
C ASN A 60 -3.07 0.98 -2.32
N LEU A 61 -2.39 0.24 -1.44
CA LEU A 61 -2.93 -1.00 -0.88
C LEU A 61 -4.24 -0.74 -0.12
N ALA A 62 -4.29 0.30 0.70
CA ALA A 62 -5.48 0.69 1.46
C ALA A 62 -6.67 1.03 0.54
N ARG A 63 -6.42 1.70 -0.60
CA ARG A 63 -7.47 1.98 -1.60
C ARG A 63 -7.97 0.71 -2.28
N ALA A 64 -7.06 -0.18 -2.67
CA ALA A 64 -7.43 -1.42 -3.33
C ALA A 64 -8.22 -2.34 -2.39
N ILE A 65 -7.77 -2.48 -1.15
CA ILE A 65 -8.37 -3.38 -0.16
C ILE A 65 -9.71 -2.87 0.38
N ALA A 66 -9.94 -1.55 0.37
CA ALA A 66 -11.21 -0.94 0.77
C ALA A 66 -12.40 -1.38 -0.11
N GLN A 67 -12.13 -1.90 -1.31
CA GLN A 67 -13.12 -2.41 -2.25
C GLN A 67 -13.30 -3.95 -2.17
N GLN A 68 -12.51 -4.63 -1.34
CA GLN A 68 -12.55 -6.08 -1.19
C GLN A 68 -13.35 -6.51 0.05
N ASP A 69 -13.85 -7.74 0.03
CA ASP A 69 -14.43 -8.34 1.23
C ASP A 69 -13.35 -8.45 2.33
N PRO A 70 -13.65 -8.03 3.57
CA PRO A 70 -12.73 -8.17 4.70
C PRO A 70 -12.12 -9.57 4.89
N ASP A 71 -12.79 -10.63 4.46
CA ASP A 71 -12.28 -12.01 4.57
C ASP A 71 -11.18 -12.33 3.56
N ASP A 72 -11.15 -11.62 2.42
CA ASP A 72 -10.15 -11.79 1.35
C ASP A 72 -8.85 -11.01 1.63
N TRP A 73 -8.88 -10.10 2.60
CA TRP A 73 -7.76 -9.21 2.92
C TRP A 73 -6.43 -9.94 3.15
N PRO A 74 -6.37 -11.05 3.92
CA PRO A 74 -5.10 -11.75 4.15
C PRO A 74 -4.47 -12.24 2.84
N GLN A 75 -5.26 -12.83 1.94
CA GLN A 75 -4.77 -13.33 0.66
C GLN A 75 -4.34 -12.17 -0.25
N PHE A 76 -5.13 -11.10 -0.30
CA PHE A 76 -4.83 -9.93 -1.13
C PHE A 76 -3.51 -9.26 -0.70
N VAL A 77 -3.31 -9.08 0.60
CA VAL A 77 -2.08 -8.52 1.17
C VAL A 77 -0.88 -9.43 0.88
N ASP A 78 -1.04 -10.75 1.00
CA ASP A 78 0.03 -11.71 0.73
C ASP A 78 0.52 -11.64 -0.72
N ILE A 79 -0.41 -11.66 -1.68
CA ILE A 79 -0.11 -11.54 -3.11
C ILE A 79 0.58 -10.21 -3.38
N HIS A 80 0.02 -9.11 -2.88
CA HIS A 80 0.57 -7.77 -3.09
C HIS A 80 2.03 -7.65 -2.63
N PHE A 81 2.35 -8.11 -1.41
CA PHE A 81 3.72 -8.00 -0.89
C PHE A 81 4.66 -9.03 -1.51
N THR A 82 4.19 -10.23 -1.85
CA THR A 82 5.02 -11.22 -2.56
C THR A 82 5.48 -10.65 -3.91
N ASP A 83 4.56 -10.08 -4.68
CA ASP A 83 4.88 -9.46 -5.97
C ASP A 83 5.75 -8.21 -5.80
N LEU A 84 5.40 -7.33 -4.86
CA LEU A 84 6.14 -6.08 -4.64
C LEU A 84 7.59 -6.34 -4.20
N LEU A 85 7.78 -7.24 -3.24
CA LEU A 85 9.10 -7.54 -2.68
C LEU A 85 9.93 -8.38 -3.65
N GLY A 86 9.31 -9.29 -4.42
CA GLY A 86 10.00 -10.04 -5.47
C GLY A 86 10.57 -9.14 -6.56
N ARG A 87 9.94 -7.98 -6.82
CA ARG A 87 10.42 -6.99 -7.79
C ARG A 87 11.52 -6.07 -7.27
N LEU A 88 11.80 -6.06 -5.97
CA LEU A 88 12.90 -5.23 -5.43
C LEU A 88 14.26 -5.70 -5.96
N ASP A 89 14.42 -6.99 -6.27
CA ASP A 89 15.64 -7.54 -6.87
C ASP A 89 15.82 -7.10 -8.35
N GLU A 90 14.74 -6.66 -9.02
CA GLU A 90 14.77 -6.19 -10.42
C GLU A 90 15.27 -4.73 -10.54
N GLY A 91 15.40 -4.03 -9.42
CA GLY A 91 15.77 -2.61 -9.38
C GLY A 91 14.58 -1.67 -9.54
N VAL A 92 14.83 -0.36 -9.40
CA VAL A 92 13.79 0.66 -9.58
C VAL A 92 13.41 0.69 -11.06
N PRO A 93 12.12 0.53 -11.44
CA PRO A 93 11.73 0.64 -12.82
C PRO A 93 12.04 2.02 -13.36
N ASP A 94 12.47 2.09 -14.63
CA ASP A 94 12.74 3.36 -15.28
C ASP A 94 11.50 4.26 -15.22
N PRO A 95 11.70 5.59 -15.04
CA PRO A 95 10.59 6.52 -15.07
C PRO A 95 9.88 6.43 -16.43
N PRO A 96 8.54 6.49 -16.46
CA PRO A 96 7.80 6.44 -17.71
C PRO A 96 8.15 7.64 -18.59
N ASP A 97 8.37 7.39 -19.90
CA ASP A 97 8.65 8.45 -20.89
C ASP A 97 7.56 9.53 -20.95
N ASP A 98 6.30 9.11 -20.72
CA ASP A 98 5.14 10.00 -20.58
C ASP A 98 4.36 9.59 -19.33
N PRO A 99 4.65 10.19 -18.16
CA PRO A 99 4.02 9.83 -16.92
C PRO A 99 2.50 10.01 -16.94
N ALA A 100 1.98 11.04 -17.61
CA ALA A 100 0.54 11.31 -17.61
C ALA A 100 -0.22 10.26 -18.42
N THR A 101 0.27 9.94 -19.62
CA THR A 101 -0.35 8.93 -20.49
C THR A 101 -0.22 7.53 -19.90
N GLN A 102 0.94 7.17 -19.36
CA GLN A 102 1.15 5.86 -18.76
C GLN A 102 0.40 5.70 -17.43
N LEU A 103 0.17 6.78 -16.67
CA LEU A 103 -0.68 6.74 -15.49
C LEU A 103 -2.14 6.48 -15.89
N ILE A 104 -2.66 7.15 -16.93
CA ILE A 104 -4.01 6.89 -17.45
C ILE A 104 -4.14 5.44 -17.90
N GLN A 105 -3.16 4.90 -18.64
CA GLN A 105 -3.17 3.50 -19.08
C GLN A 105 -3.13 2.49 -17.93
N ARG A 106 -2.56 2.85 -16.78
CA ARG A 106 -2.52 2.00 -15.57
C ARG A 106 -3.74 2.15 -14.67
N LEU A 107 -4.56 3.18 -14.88
CA LEU A 107 -5.76 3.48 -14.08
C LEU A 107 -7.07 3.09 -14.76
N VAL A 108 -7.02 2.65 -16.02
CA VAL A 108 -8.19 2.15 -16.76
C VAL A 108 -8.16 0.62 -16.74
N PRO A 109 -9.26 -0.06 -16.34
CA PRO A 109 -9.33 -1.51 -16.25
C PRO A 109 -9.20 -2.23 -17.59
#